data_AF-A0A3G8LQH1-F1
#
_entry.id   AF-A0A3G8LQH1-F1
#
_cell.length_a   1.000
_cell.length_b   1.000
_cell.length_c   1.000
_cell.angle_alpha   90.00
_cell.angle_beta   90.00
_cell.angle_gamma   90.00
#
_symmetry.space_group_name_H-M   'P 1'
#
loop_
_entity.id
_entity.type
_entity.pdbx_description
1 polymer ?
#
loop_
_entity_poly.entity_id
_entity_poly.type
_entity_poly.pdbx_seq_one_letter_code
_entity_poly.pdbx_strand_id
1 'polypeptide(L)'
;MKKLLIALWRGFVGGADFTQLVTERFILEDKLLKVTIPISNIVARQLPKEVNYPYRNRHWFNTKQEIHTHETYVHIYSRVWMYLPIIGILPSSEYGMLSSVFRIKKNPEGINALDKQALGASLNREYDEYYNHPEPGEKAKGSNTRIRQEMSKHKTLSDEVMAIQLEAAINNGGYPKIPDATTVKINGIEWVFHQLVKPHSRSRTDMYCLGLDERHYLVVRFNHQVDRSDKHKKWRKAANQTQQRVMERVSLTDYVDEPPQNLLESNV
;
A
#
# COMPACT_ATOMS: atom_id res chain seq x y z
N MET A 1 16.48 8.95 -30.29
CA MET A 1 17.33 9.94 -29.59
C MET A 1 16.69 10.56 -28.35
N LYS A 2 15.52 11.21 -28.41
CA LYS A 2 14.92 11.93 -27.26
C LYS A 2 14.69 11.07 -26.00
N LYS A 3 14.18 9.83 -26.14
CA LYS A 3 13.96 8.91 -25.00
C LYS A 3 15.26 8.46 -24.31
N LEU A 4 16.34 8.24 -25.08
CA LEU A 4 17.64 7.83 -24.55
C LEU A 4 18.31 8.98 -23.78
N LEU A 5 18.25 10.21 -24.29
CA LEU A 5 18.76 11.40 -23.60
C LEU A 5 18.02 11.64 -22.28
N ILE A 6 16.69 11.51 -22.27
CA ILE A 6 15.88 11.60 -21.06
C ILE A 6 16.25 10.50 -20.07
N ALA A 7 16.44 9.27 -20.53
CA ALA A 7 16.86 8.16 -19.69
C ALA A 7 18.24 8.45 -19.06
N LEU A 8 19.24 8.85 -19.87
CA LEU A 8 20.59 9.21 -19.40
C LEU A 8 20.56 10.31 -18.35
N TRP A 9 19.76 11.36 -18.55
CA TRP A 9 19.58 12.43 -17.57
C TRP A 9 18.89 11.95 -16.28
N ARG A 10 17.88 11.07 -16.38
CA ARG A 10 17.16 10.50 -15.23
C ARG A 10 17.96 9.42 -14.49
N GLY A 11 18.90 8.77 -15.17
CA GLY A 11 19.69 7.65 -14.66
C GLY A 11 18.96 6.30 -14.65
N PHE A 12 17.78 6.18 -15.26
CA PHE A 12 17.00 4.94 -15.35
C PHE A 12 16.10 4.90 -16.59
N VAL A 13 15.68 3.71 -16.99
CA VAL A 13 14.62 3.43 -17.99
C VAL A 13 13.39 2.80 -17.33
N GLY A 14 12.25 2.88 -18.00
CA GLY A 14 10.98 2.37 -17.46
C GLY A 14 10.25 3.39 -16.58
N GLY A 15 9.59 2.90 -15.54
CA GLY A 15 8.62 3.65 -14.75
C GLY A 15 7.25 3.74 -15.42
N ALA A 16 6.37 4.53 -14.83
CA ALA A 16 5.02 4.75 -15.34
C ALA A 16 5.01 5.69 -16.56
N ASP A 17 4.31 5.27 -17.61
CA ASP A 17 4.06 6.07 -18.81
C ASP A 17 2.62 6.61 -18.81
N PHE A 18 2.45 7.88 -18.44
CA PHE A 18 1.13 8.52 -18.40
C PHE A 18 0.56 8.88 -19.78
N THR A 19 1.25 8.54 -20.87
CA THR A 19 0.66 8.57 -22.22
C THR A 19 -0.12 7.29 -22.53
N GLN A 20 0.08 6.23 -21.74
CA GLN A 20 -0.58 4.93 -21.88
C GLN A 20 -1.37 4.62 -20.61
N LEU A 21 -2.62 5.08 -20.59
CA LEU A 21 -3.51 4.95 -19.44
C LEU A 21 -4.59 3.89 -19.70
N VAL A 22 -5.05 3.27 -18.62
CA VAL A 22 -6.28 2.47 -18.58
C VAL A 22 -7.20 3.03 -17.51
N THR A 23 -8.49 3.06 -17.82
CA THR A 23 -9.54 3.43 -16.85
C THR A 23 -10.30 2.18 -16.46
N GLU A 24 -10.25 1.84 -15.18
CA GLU A 24 -10.99 0.71 -14.62
C GLU A 24 -12.15 1.23 -13.76
N ARG A 25 -13.21 0.43 -13.68
CA ARG A 25 -14.41 0.71 -12.90
C ARG A 25 -14.74 -0.50 -12.05
N PHE A 26 -14.93 -0.28 -10.76
CA PHE A 26 -15.30 -1.30 -9.78
C PHE A 26 -16.49 -0.81 -8.96
N ILE A 27 -17.52 -1.64 -8.84
CA ILE A 27 -18.72 -1.38 -8.04
C ILE A 27 -18.47 -1.97 -6.66
N LEU A 28 -18.36 -1.10 -5.67
CA LEU A 28 -18.24 -1.43 -4.26
C LEU A 28 -19.62 -1.20 -3.63
N GLU A 29 -20.55 -2.12 -3.88
CA GLU A 29 -21.97 -1.98 -3.52
C GLU A 29 -22.58 -0.63 -3.94
N ASP A 30 -22.75 0.30 -3.00
CA ASP A 30 -23.32 1.63 -3.18
C ASP A 30 -22.31 2.67 -3.67
N LYS A 31 -21.05 2.28 -3.89
CA LYS A 31 -19.98 3.17 -4.36
C LYS A 31 -19.38 2.69 -5.69
N LEU A 32 -18.98 3.63 -6.52
CA LEU A 32 -18.27 3.40 -7.78
C LEU A 32 -16.83 3.90 -7.66
N LEU A 33 -15.89 2.96 -7.64
CA LEU A 33 -14.46 3.25 -7.71
C LEU A 33 -14.03 3.34 -9.18
N LYS A 34 -13.58 4.52 -9.61
CA LYS A 34 -12.94 4.74 -10.92
C LYS A 34 -11.46 5.00 -10.72
N VAL A 35 -10.62 4.31 -11.48
CA VAL A 35 -9.16 4.44 -11.40
C VAL A 35 -8.61 4.61 -12.80
N THR A 36 -8.01 5.78 -13.07
CA THR A 36 -7.24 6.01 -14.30
C THR A 36 -5.75 5.93 -13.99
N ILE A 37 -5.09 4.88 -14.49
CA ILE A 37 -3.73 4.51 -14.07
C ILE A 37 -2.88 4.13 -15.29
N PRO A 38 -1.57 4.42 -15.28
CA PRO A 38 -0.70 3.94 -16.36
C PRO A 38 -0.60 2.42 -16.36
N ILE A 39 -0.50 1.84 -17.56
CA ILE A 39 -0.29 0.40 -17.69
C ILE A 39 1.06 -0.01 -17.06
N SER A 40 1.15 -1.27 -16.60
CA SER A 40 2.42 -1.82 -16.12
C SER A 40 3.44 -1.85 -17.24
N ASN A 41 4.70 -1.49 -16.96
CA ASN A 41 5.80 -1.63 -17.93
C ASN A 41 6.49 -3.00 -17.87
N ILE A 42 5.91 -3.92 -17.10
CA ILE A 42 6.28 -5.33 -17.05
C ILE A 42 5.05 -6.20 -17.33
N VAL A 43 5.29 -7.35 -17.95
CA VAL A 43 4.25 -8.36 -18.12
C VAL A 43 4.06 -9.05 -16.77
N ALA A 44 2.98 -8.70 -16.08
CA ALA A 44 2.55 -9.36 -14.86
C ALA A 44 1.36 -10.26 -15.16
N ARG A 45 1.21 -11.35 -14.39
CA ARG A 45 0.02 -12.20 -14.44
C ARG A 45 -1.22 -11.35 -14.18
N GLN A 46 -2.15 -11.33 -15.14
CA GLN A 46 -3.44 -10.67 -14.95
C GLN A 46 -4.36 -11.65 -14.20
N LEU A 47 -4.73 -11.30 -12.97
CA LEU A 47 -5.80 -11.99 -12.27
C LEU A 47 -7.15 -11.60 -12.91
N PRO A 48 -8.13 -12.51 -12.95
CA PRO A 48 -9.49 -12.17 -13.35
C PRO A 48 -9.98 -10.96 -12.53
N LYS A 49 -10.51 -9.95 -13.23
CA LYS A 49 -11.04 -8.76 -12.59
C LYS A 49 -12.51 -9.02 -12.25
N GLU A 50 -12.84 -8.94 -10.96
CA GLU A 50 -14.24 -8.83 -10.56
C GLU A 50 -14.70 -7.37 -10.76
N VAL A 51 -15.94 -7.17 -11.17
CA VAL A 51 -16.52 -5.82 -11.29
C VAL A 51 -17.26 -5.44 -10.01
N ASN A 52 -17.94 -6.39 -9.38
CA ASN A 52 -18.81 -6.19 -8.23
C ASN A 52 -18.19 -6.77 -6.96
N TYR A 53 -18.05 -5.93 -5.92
CA TYR A 53 -17.46 -6.28 -4.63
C TYR A 53 -18.52 -6.08 -3.53
N PRO A 54 -19.34 -7.10 -3.20
CA PRO A 54 -20.33 -7.03 -2.11
C PRO A 54 -19.66 -7.14 -0.74
N TYR A 55 -18.87 -6.12 -0.40
CA TYR A 55 -17.97 -6.16 0.76
C TYR A 55 -18.68 -6.18 2.12
N ARG A 56 -19.97 -5.79 2.20
CA ARG A 56 -20.76 -5.91 3.44
C ARG A 56 -21.25 -7.33 3.67
N ASN A 57 -21.29 -8.17 2.64
CA ASN A 57 -21.60 -9.59 2.79
C ASN A 57 -20.45 -10.30 3.53
N ARG A 58 -20.68 -10.62 4.81
CA ARG A 58 -19.70 -11.26 5.68
C ARG A 58 -19.17 -12.58 5.13
N HIS A 59 -20.03 -13.43 4.56
CA HIS A 59 -19.61 -14.72 4.02
C HIS A 59 -18.71 -14.54 2.80
N TRP A 60 -19.10 -13.64 1.88
CA TRP A 60 -18.31 -13.30 0.71
C TRP A 60 -16.95 -12.71 1.11
N PHE A 61 -16.94 -11.72 2.00
CA PHE A 61 -15.71 -11.05 2.44
C PHE A 61 -14.73 -12.05 3.08
N ASN A 62 -15.22 -12.90 3.98
CA ASN A 62 -14.40 -13.90 4.65
C ASN A 62 -13.83 -14.96 3.68
N THR A 63 -14.50 -15.23 2.57
CA THR A 63 -14.06 -16.20 1.55
C THR A 63 -13.07 -15.58 0.56
N LYS A 64 -13.15 -14.27 0.33
CA LYS A 64 -12.32 -13.54 -0.63
C LYS A 64 -11.12 -12.83 0.00
N GLN A 65 -11.11 -12.68 1.33
CA GLN A 65 -10.00 -12.03 2.02
C GLN A 65 -8.75 -12.90 2.00
N GLU A 66 -7.60 -12.22 1.96
CA GLU A 66 -6.28 -12.82 2.07
C GLU A 66 -5.55 -12.19 3.27
N ILE A 67 -4.61 -12.96 3.84
CA ILE A 67 -3.77 -12.50 4.96
C ILE A 67 -2.31 -12.43 4.50
N HIS A 68 -1.77 -11.22 4.45
CA HIS A 68 -0.36 -10.98 4.14
C HIS A 68 0.28 -10.12 5.23
N THR A 69 1.22 -10.70 5.98
CA THR A 69 1.80 -10.12 7.21
C THR A 69 0.69 -9.84 8.24
N HIS A 70 0.69 -8.64 8.85
CA HIS A 70 -0.37 -8.11 9.71
C HIS A 70 -1.68 -7.75 8.99
N GLU A 71 -1.66 -7.57 7.66
CA GLU A 71 -2.83 -7.07 6.93
C GLU A 71 -3.77 -8.20 6.49
N THR A 72 -5.07 -8.04 6.77
CA THR A 72 -6.15 -8.84 6.18
C THR A 72 -6.99 -7.97 5.25
N TYR A 73 -7.18 -8.39 4.00
CA TYR A 73 -7.84 -7.56 2.98
C TYR A 73 -8.44 -8.37 1.83
N VAL A 74 -9.39 -7.77 1.11
CA VAL A 74 -9.84 -8.24 -0.21
C VAL A 74 -9.10 -7.45 -1.30
N HIS A 75 -8.45 -8.13 -2.22
CA HIS A 75 -7.74 -7.50 -3.34
C HIS A 75 -8.73 -7.06 -4.44
N ILE A 76 -8.64 -5.81 -4.89
CA ILE A 76 -9.39 -5.32 -6.05
C ILE A 76 -8.52 -5.36 -7.30
N TYR A 77 -7.42 -4.61 -7.30
CA TYR A 77 -6.68 -4.34 -8.53
C TYR A 77 -5.23 -3.94 -8.25
N SER A 78 -4.30 -4.33 -9.13
CA SER A 78 -2.89 -4.01 -8.97
C SER A 78 -2.18 -3.63 -10.28
N ARG A 79 -1.16 -2.78 -10.12
CA ARG A 79 -0.24 -2.35 -11.18
C ARG A 79 1.19 -2.28 -10.64
N VAL A 80 2.16 -2.50 -11.52
CA VAL A 80 3.59 -2.55 -11.16
C VAL A 80 4.41 -1.82 -12.21
N TRP A 81 5.32 -0.97 -11.75
CA TRP A 81 6.29 -0.26 -12.58
C TRP A 81 7.70 -0.51 -12.09
N MET A 82 8.53 -1.06 -12.98
CA MET A 82 9.97 -1.24 -12.76
C MET A 82 10.74 -0.04 -13.27
N TYR A 83 11.72 0.41 -12.49
CA TYR A 83 12.70 1.43 -12.81
C TYR A 83 14.05 0.72 -12.94
N LEU A 84 14.52 0.55 -14.18
CA LEU A 84 15.71 -0.24 -14.46
C LEU A 84 16.91 0.68 -14.69
N PRO A 85 18.12 0.30 -14.24
CA PRO A 85 19.32 1.05 -14.59
C PRO A 85 19.57 0.99 -16.10
N ILE A 86 20.14 2.06 -16.66
CA ILE A 86 20.44 2.14 -18.11
C ILE A 86 21.54 1.14 -18.49
N ILE A 87 22.54 0.99 -17.62
CA ILE A 87 23.65 0.04 -17.75
C ILE A 87 23.69 -0.75 -16.45
N GLY A 88 23.32 -2.03 -16.48
CA GLY A 88 23.18 -2.87 -15.28
C GLY A 88 24.49 -3.26 -14.57
N ILE A 89 25.64 -2.78 -15.05
CA ILE A 89 26.98 -3.27 -14.66
C ILE A 89 27.69 -2.29 -13.70
N LEU A 90 27.20 -1.06 -13.55
CA LEU A 90 27.85 -0.07 -12.70
C LEU A 90 27.48 -0.26 -11.21
N PRO A 91 28.42 -0.01 -10.27
CA PRO A 91 28.12 -0.09 -8.84
C PRO A 91 26.94 0.78 -8.40
N SER A 92 26.68 1.90 -9.09
CA SER A 92 25.54 2.79 -8.83
C SER A 92 24.22 2.36 -9.49
N SER A 93 24.20 1.26 -10.22
CA SER A 93 23.00 0.74 -10.87
C SER A 93 22.08 0.13 -9.82
N GLU A 94 20.84 0.60 -9.78
CA GLU A 94 19.84 0.20 -8.78
C GLU A 94 18.54 -0.12 -9.51
N TYR A 95 17.91 -1.22 -9.11
CA TYR A 95 16.58 -1.57 -9.56
C TYR A 95 15.57 -0.98 -8.60
N GLY A 96 14.60 -0.26 -9.16
CA GLY A 96 13.45 0.24 -8.44
C GLY A 96 12.18 -0.47 -8.85
N MET A 97 11.26 -0.63 -7.91
CA MET A 97 9.90 -1.06 -8.20
C MET A 97 8.93 -0.19 -7.42
N LEU A 98 7.89 0.26 -8.13
CA LEU A 98 6.68 0.80 -7.52
C LEU A 98 5.53 -0.15 -7.85
N SER A 99 4.85 -0.70 -6.85
CA SER A 99 3.57 -1.36 -7.07
C SER A 99 2.44 -0.62 -6.37
N SER A 100 1.27 -0.62 -7.01
CA SER A 100 0.02 -0.09 -6.47
C SER A 100 -0.95 -1.24 -6.31
N VAL A 101 -1.64 -1.31 -5.18
CA VAL A 101 -2.68 -2.31 -4.90
C VAL A 101 -3.88 -1.61 -4.27
N PHE A 102 -5.04 -1.76 -4.91
CA PHE A 102 -6.34 -1.35 -4.39
C PHE A 102 -6.94 -2.52 -3.62
N ARG A 103 -7.41 -2.23 -2.41
CA ARG A 103 -7.90 -3.25 -1.47
C ARG A 103 -9.08 -2.74 -0.66
N ILE A 104 -9.91 -3.65 -0.19
CA ILE A 104 -10.91 -3.37 0.85
C ILE A 104 -10.43 -4.03 2.14
N LYS A 105 -10.42 -3.27 3.23
CA LYS A 105 -10.15 -3.78 4.57
C LYS A 105 -11.37 -3.60 5.45
N LYS A 106 -11.47 -4.49 6.43
CA LYS A 106 -12.45 -4.41 7.51
C LYS A 106 -11.76 -3.86 8.77
N ASN A 107 -12.38 -2.89 9.41
CA ASN A 107 -11.93 -2.32 10.67
C ASN A 107 -12.39 -3.23 11.83
N PRO A 108 -11.65 -3.27 12.96
CA PRO A 108 -12.10 -3.99 14.15
C PRO A 108 -13.45 -3.47 14.66
N GLU A 109 -14.19 -4.32 15.37
CA GLU A 109 -15.48 -3.91 15.95
C GLU A 109 -15.31 -2.75 16.93
N GLY A 110 -16.25 -1.81 16.92
CA GLY A 110 -16.24 -0.62 17.76
C GLY A 110 -15.38 0.55 17.23
N ILE A 111 -14.71 0.42 16.09
CA ILE A 111 -13.98 1.53 15.46
C ILE A 111 -14.66 1.94 14.16
N ASN A 112 -15.16 3.18 14.12
CA ASN A 112 -15.78 3.75 12.94
C ASN A 112 -14.73 4.10 11.87
N ALA A 113 -14.77 3.45 10.70
CA ALA A 113 -13.83 3.71 9.61
C ALA A 113 -14.12 5.04 8.86
N LEU A 114 -15.27 5.67 9.09
CA LEU A 114 -15.58 7.02 8.58
C LEU A 114 -14.94 8.12 9.44
N ASP A 115 -14.62 7.82 10.70
CA ASP A 115 -13.82 8.70 11.55
C ASP A 115 -12.34 8.53 11.21
N LYS A 116 -11.75 9.57 10.63
CA LYS A 116 -10.37 9.57 10.15
C LYS A 116 -9.36 9.41 11.29
N GLN A 117 -9.65 9.99 12.46
CA GLN A 117 -8.76 9.89 13.61
C GLN A 117 -8.82 8.48 14.20
N ALA A 118 -10.02 7.92 14.34
CA ALA A 118 -10.22 6.56 14.81
C ALA A 118 -9.60 5.52 13.86
N LEU A 119 -9.78 5.70 12.55
CA LEU A 119 -9.17 4.87 11.51
C LEU A 119 -7.63 4.98 11.52
N GLY A 120 -7.09 6.19 11.64
CA GLY A 120 -5.64 6.39 11.75
C GLY A 120 -5.04 5.67 12.95
N ALA A 121 -5.65 5.84 14.12
CA ALA A 121 -5.22 5.17 15.34
C ALA A 121 -5.34 3.64 15.24
N SER A 122 -6.39 3.11 14.59
CA SER A 122 -6.56 1.67 14.44
C SER A 122 -5.50 1.03 13.53
N LEU A 123 -5.06 1.72 12.48
CA LEU A 123 -4.00 1.26 11.58
C LEU A 123 -2.65 1.16 12.32
N ASN A 124 -2.27 2.19 13.08
CA ASN A 124 -1.07 2.15 13.91
C ASN A 124 -1.16 1.03 14.95
N ARG A 125 -2.32 0.85 15.59
CA ARG A 125 -2.55 -0.21 16.57
C ARG A 125 -2.45 -1.62 15.97
N GLU A 126 -3.04 -1.85 14.79
CA GLU A 126 -2.96 -3.13 14.06
C GLU A 126 -1.50 -3.52 13.81
N TYR A 127 -0.66 -2.56 13.39
CA TYR A 127 0.77 -2.76 13.21
C TYR A 127 1.47 -3.11 14.53
N ASP A 128 1.27 -2.29 15.57
CA ASP A 128 1.97 -2.45 16.85
C ASP A 128 1.58 -3.75 17.56
N GLU A 129 0.29 -4.08 17.64
CA GLU A 129 -0.20 -5.30 18.28
C GLU A 129 0.32 -6.56 17.58
N TYR A 130 0.42 -6.55 16.25
CA TYR A 130 0.91 -7.71 15.50
C TYR A 130 2.39 -7.99 15.76
N TYR A 131 3.25 -6.97 15.65
CA TYR A 131 4.70 -7.16 15.79
C TYR A 131 5.17 -7.22 17.24
N ASN A 132 4.39 -6.70 18.18
CA ASN A 132 4.60 -6.84 19.63
C ASN A 132 3.72 -7.91 20.26
N HIS A 133 3.09 -8.79 19.48
CA HIS A 133 2.24 -9.85 20.01
C HIS A 133 2.99 -10.70 21.06
N PRO A 134 2.38 -11.03 22.21
CA PRO A 134 3.05 -11.72 23.31
C PRO A 134 3.51 -13.14 22.92
N GLU A 135 2.78 -13.77 21.99
CA GLU A 135 3.12 -15.08 21.44
C GLU A 135 3.67 -14.90 20.02
N PRO A 136 4.99 -15.09 19.81
CA PRO A 136 5.58 -15.08 18.48
C PRO A 136 4.99 -16.18 17.59
N GLY A 137 4.88 -15.89 16.30
CA GLY A 137 4.32 -16.84 15.33
C GLY A 137 4.86 -16.62 13.92
N GLU A 138 4.16 -17.19 12.93
CA GLU A 138 4.52 -17.04 11.53
C GLU A 138 4.42 -15.59 11.03
N LYS A 139 5.00 -15.32 9.85
CA LYS A 139 4.91 -14.03 9.15
C LYS A 139 5.36 -12.82 10.00
N ALA A 140 6.32 -13.05 10.90
CA ALA A 140 6.91 -12.08 11.83
C ALA A 140 5.97 -11.56 12.94
N LYS A 141 4.83 -12.22 13.17
CA LYS A 141 4.01 -11.98 14.37
C LYS A 141 4.86 -12.11 15.63
N GLY A 142 4.79 -11.13 16.53
CA GLY A 142 5.57 -11.10 17.78
C GLY A 142 7.09 -10.99 17.59
N SER A 143 7.58 -10.54 16.42
CA SER A 143 9.02 -10.44 16.18
C SER A 143 9.74 -9.54 17.19
N ASN A 144 9.13 -8.44 17.62
CA ASN A 144 9.73 -7.56 18.63
C ASN A 144 9.74 -8.22 20.01
N THR A 145 8.70 -9.01 20.33
CA THR A 145 8.66 -9.81 21.57
C THR A 145 9.79 -10.82 21.61
N ARG A 146 10.04 -11.52 20.50
CA ARG A 146 11.19 -12.44 20.38
C ARG A 146 12.52 -11.71 20.59
N ILE A 147 12.70 -10.52 19.99
CA ILE A 147 13.92 -9.71 20.21
C ILE A 147 14.08 -9.35 21.69
N ARG A 148 13.01 -8.90 22.37
CA ARG A 148 13.04 -8.60 23.81
C ARG A 148 13.41 -9.83 24.65
N GLN A 149 12.86 -10.99 24.33
CA GLN A 149 13.14 -12.26 25.02
C GLN A 149 14.58 -12.74 24.81
N GLU A 150 15.17 -12.52 23.63
CA GLU A 150 16.58 -12.83 23.40
C GLU A 150 17.49 -11.87 24.16
N MET A 151 17.19 -10.56 24.11
CA MET A 151 17.97 -9.54 24.79
C MET A 151 17.96 -9.71 26.33
N SER A 152 16.83 -10.13 26.90
CA SER A 152 16.71 -10.35 28.36
C SER A 152 17.58 -11.49 28.90
N LYS A 153 18.13 -12.35 28.03
CA LYS A 153 19.11 -13.38 28.43
C LYS A 153 20.49 -12.78 28.77
N HIS A 154 20.78 -11.57 28.30
CA HIS A 154 22.05 -10.88 28.56
C HIS A 154 22.01 -10.13 29.90
N LYS A 155 22.33 -10.82 31.00
CA LYS A 155 22.22 -10.29 32.38
C LYS A 155 23.33 -9.33 32.83
N THR A 156 24.32 -9.04 32.00
CA THR A 156 25.55 -8.35 32.41
C THR A 156 25.60 -6.86 32.09
N LEU A 157 24.56 -6.31 31.45
CA LEU A 157 24.50 -4.90 31.06
C LEU A 157 23.62 -4.11 32.04
N SER A 158 23.95 -2.83 32.26
CA SER A 158 23.06 -1.90 32.94
C SER A 158 21.77 -1.66 32.16
N ASP A 159 20.69 -1.31 32.84
CA ASP A 159 19.37 -1.07 32.22
C ASP A 159 19.39 -0.05 31.07
N GLU A 160 20.16 1.03 31.21
CA GLU A 160 20.29 2.06 30.17
C GLU A 160 20.92 1.50 28.89
N VAL A 161 22.05 0.80 29.01
CA VAL A 161 22.72 0.13 27.89
C VAL A 161 21.81 -0.94 27.27
N MET A 162 21.06 -1.68 28.09
CA MET A 162 20.09 -2.67 27.59
C MET A 162 18.99 -2.02 26.76
N ALA A 163 18.46 -0.86 27.19
CA ALA A 163 17.44 -0.13 26.45
C ALA A 163 17.96 0.34 25.08
N ILE A 164 19.18 0.91 25.04
CA ILE A 164 19.83 1.36 23.79
C ILE A 164 20.05 0.18 22.84
N GLN A 165 20.55 -0.95 23.35
CA GLN A 165 20.78 -2.14 22.53
C GLN A 165 19.48 -2.74 22.04
N LEU A 166 18.43 -2.75 22.86
CA LEU A 166 17.11 -3.22 22.46
C LEU A 166 16.52 -2.36 21.34
N GLU A 167 16.61 -1.04 21.45
CA GLU A 167 16.18 -0.13 20.40
C GLU A 167 16.96 -0.38 19.10
N ALA A 168 18.29 -0.50 19.18
CA ALA A 168 19.12 -0.83 18.02
C ALA A 168 18.75 -2.19 17.41
N ALA A 169 18.47 -3.20 18.23
CA ALA A 169 18.05 -4.53 17.76
C ALA A 169 16.69 -4.48 17.06
N ILE A 170 15.71 -3.74 17.61
CA ILE A 170 14.40 -3.54 16.98
C ILE A 170 14.53 -2.75 15.67
N ASN A 171 15.37 -1.71 15.63
CA ASN A 171 15.59 -0.92 14.43
C ASN A 171 16.27 -1.71 13.30
N ASN A 172 17.16 -2.65 13.63
CA ASN A 172 17.91 -3.43 12.65
C ASN A 172 17.22 -4.73 12.22
N GLY A 173 16.64 -5.48 13.17
CA GLY A 173 16.07 -6.80 12.92
C GLY A 173 14.56 -6.91 13.17
N GLY A 174 13.95 -5.89 13.75
CA GLY A 174 12.55 -5.89 14.17
C GLY A 174 11.63 -5.00 13.32
N TYR A 175 10.62 -4.50 14.01
CA TYR A 175 9.56 -3.65 13.48
C TYR A 175 9.40 -2.46 14.42
N PRO A 176 10.17 -1.38 14.22
CA PRO A 176 10.14 -0.23 15.10
C PRO A 176 8.82 0.51 15.01
N LYS A 177 8.62 1.44 15.95
CA LYS A 177 7.49 2.38 15.91
C LYS A 177 7.52 3.14 14.59
N ILE A 178 6.37 3.16 13.92
CA ILE A 178 6.17 3.87 12.66
C ILE A 178 5.52 5.24 12.92
N PRO A 179 5.60 6.18 11.96
CA PRO A 179 4.91 7.46 12.08
C PRO A 179 3.40 7.27 12.28
N ASP A 180 2.82 8.16 13.07
CA ASP A 180 1.36 8.20 13.25
C ASP A 180 0.69 8.51 11.91
N ALA A 181 -0.48 7.92 11.69
CA ALA A 181 -1.29 8.22 10.52
C ALA A 181 -1.67 9.72 10.52
N THR A 182 -1.71 10.31 9.34
CA THR A 182 -2.04 11.73 9.13
C THR A 182 -3.16 11.87 8.11
N THR A 183 -3.83 13.01 8.06
CA THR A 183 -4.81 13.28 7.00
C THR A 183 -4.16 14.07 5.88
N VAL A 184 -4.37 13.64 4.63
CA VAL A 184 -3.90 14.34 3.43
C VAL A 184 -5.05 14.57 2.47
N LYS A 185 -5.11 15.75 1.84
CA LYS A 185 -6.13 16.08 0.85
C LYS A 185 -5.60 15.88 -0.56
N ILE A 186 -6.21 14.98 -1.33
CA ILE A 186 -5.84 14.69 -2.72
C ILE A 186 -7.11 14.64 -3.55
N ASN A 187 -7.14 15.41 -4.65
CA ASN A 187 -8.30 15.51 -5.54
C ASN A 187 -9.62 15.83 -4.80
N GLY A 188 -9.56 16.75 -3.83
CA GLY A 188 -10.72 17.14 -3.01
C GLY A 188 -11.12 16.14 -1.92
N ILE A 189 -10.57 14.92 -1.93
CA ILE A 189 -10.85 13.86 -0.96
C ILE A 189 -9.82 13.89 0.16
N GLU A 190 -10.28 13.77 1.41
CA GLU A 190 -9.41 13.62 2.58
C GLU A 190 -9.13 12.14 2.86
N TRP A 191 -7.88 11.76 2.73
CA TRP A 191 -7.38 10.40 2.95
C TRP A 191 -6.66 10.31 4.28
N VAL A 192 -6.83 9.19 4.98
CA VAL A 192 -5.93 8.81 6.08
C VAL A 192 -4.67 8.21 5.46
N PHE A 193 -3.56 8.91 5.57
CA PHE A 193 -2.25 8.47 5.12
C PHE A 193 -1.51 7.73 6.22
N HIS A 194 -1.17 6.47 5.96
CA HIS A 194 -0.42 5.62 6.87
C HIS A 194 0.84 5.07 6.17
N GLN A 195 2.01 5.19 6.81
CA GLN A 195 3.29 4.83 6.20
C GLN A 195 4.01 3.75 7.00
N LEU A 196 4.30 2.63 6.35
CA LEU A 196 5.16 1.57 6.90
C LEU A 196 6.57 1.78 6.37
N VAL A 197 7.44 2.27 7.23
CA VAL A 197 8.86 2.49 6.92
C VAL A 197 9.70 2.01 8.09
N LYS A 198 10.81 1.33 7.78
CA LYS A 198 11.81 0.96 8.77
C LYS A 198 13.17 1.56 8.42
N PRO A 199 14.03 1.83 9.41
CA PRO A 199 15.44 2.13 9.18
C PRO A 199 16.08 1.05 8.30
N HIS A 200 16.99 1.47 7.40
CA HIS A 200 17.75 0.58 6.52
C HIS A 200 16.90 -0.37 5.64
N SER A 201 15.60 -0.13 5.52
CA SER A 201 14.70 -0.96 4.73
C SER A 201 14.88 -0.74 3.24
N ARG A 202 14.84 -1.86 2.50
CA ARG A 202 14.74 -1.88 1.04
C ARG A 202 13.34 -1.55 0.54
N SER A 203 12.36 -1.44 1.43
CA SER A 203 10.99 -1.12 1.07
C SER A 203 10.35 -0.07 1.96
N ARG A 204 9.47 0.73 1.38
CA ARG A 204 8.54 1.60 2.09
C ARG A 204 7.15 1.38 1.52
N THR A 205 6.18 1.24 2.41
CA THR A 205 4.78 1.18 2.02
C THR A 205 4.08 2.47 2.40
N ASP A 206 3.39 3.07 1.44
CA ASP A 206 2.53 4.24 1.63
C ASP A 206 1.09 3.77 1.41
N MET A 207 0.19 4.03 2.35
CA MET A 207 -1.22 3.64 2.26
C MET A 207 -2.12 4.87 2.38
N TYR A 208 -3.06 4.97 1.46
CA TYR A 208 -4.12 5.98 1.47
C TYR A 208 -5.44 5.27 1.77
N CYS A 209 -5.99 5.53 2.95
CA CYS A 209 -7.17 4.87 3.47
C CYS A 209 -8.37 5.82 3.43
N LEU A 210 -9.53 5.31 3.02
CA LEU A 210 -10.78 6.06 2.92
C LEU A 210 -11.94 5.18 3.38
N GLY A 211 -12.68 5.61 4.40
CA GLY A 211 -13.87 4.90 4.87
C GLY A 211 -14.91 4.70 3.77
N LEU A 212 -15.42 3.49 3.64
CA LEU A 212 -16.53 3.13 2.75
C LEU A 212 -17.85 3.11 3.52
N ASP A 213 -17.82 2.52 4.71
CA ASP A 213 -18.87 2.58 5.73
C ASP A 213 -18.24 2.55 7.13
N GLU A 214 -19.04 2.37 8.18
CA GLU A 214 -18.53 2.35 9.55
C GLU A 214 -17.52 1.22 9.83
N ARG A 215 -17.55 0.13 9.06
CA ARG A 215 -16.74 -1.09 9.30
C ARG A 215 -15.74 -1.40 8.20
N HIS A 216 -15.81 -0.75 7.05
CA HIS A 216 -14.96 -1.03 5.91
C HIS A 216 -14.32 0.23 5.34
N TYR A 217 -13.12 0.07 4.79
CA TYR A 217 -12.40 1.15 4.16
C TYR A 217 -11.64 0.67 2.93
N LEU A 218 -11.55 1.54 1.94
CA LEU A 218 -10.71 1.40 0.77
C LEU A 218 -9.28 1.73 1.15
N VAL A 219 -8.33 0.95 0.64
CA VAL A 219 -6.90 1.21 0.75
C VAL A 219 -6.30 1.26 -0.64
N VAL A 220 -5.60 2.36 -0.93
CA VAL A 220 -4.67 2.44 -2.07
C VAL A 220 -3.26 2.33 -1.51
N ARG A 221 -2.66 1.13 -1.66
CA ARG A 221 -1.35 0.80 -1.13
C ARG A 221 -0.29 0.92 -2.21
N PHE A 222 0.72 1.74 -1.97
CA PHE A 222 1.92 1.83 -2.78
C PHE A 222 3.10 1.21 -2.06
N ASN A 223 3.80 0.30 -2.73
CA ASN A 223 5.04 -0.30 -2.24
C ASN A 223 6.20 0.17 -3.09
N HIS A 224 7.10 0.93 -2.48
CA HIS A 224 8.36 1.36 -3.07
C HIS A 224 9.42 0.35 -2.65
N GLN A 225 10.04 -0.34 -3.60
CA GLN A 225 11.08 -1.33 -3.33
C GLN A 225 12.34 -1.02 -4.13
N VAL A 226 13.49 -1.15 -3.49
CA VAL A 226 14.83 -1.14 -4.09
C VAL A 226 15.43 -2.54 -3.97
N ASP A 227 16.35 -2.91 -4.87
CA ASP A 227 17.17 -4.13 -4.70
C ASP A 227 18.20 -3.97 -3.56
N ARG A 228 18.60 -2.73 -3.25
CA ARG A 228 19.64 -2.41 -2.27
C ARG A 228 19.30 -1.19 -1.40
N SER A 229 19.38 -1.33 -0.08
CA SER A 229 18.99 -0.28 0.88
C SER A 229 20.03 0.84 1.03
N ASP A 230 21.27 0.57 0.64
CA ASP A 230 22.45 1.44 0.75
C ASP A 230 22.66 2.35 -0.48
N LYS A 231 21.84 2.21 -1.52
CA LYS A 231 22.05 2.91 -2.81
C LYS A 231 21.23 4.18 -2.98
N HIS A 232 21.68 5.00 -3.92
CA HIS A 232 21.00 6.23 -4.33
C HIS A 232 19.68 5.91 -5.01
N LYS A 233 18.57 6.25 -4.36
CA LYS A 233 17.19 6.07 -4.86
C LYS A 233 16.83 7.05 -5.99
N LYS A 234 17.60 7.07 -7.09
CA LYS A 234 17.47 8.04 -8.20
C LYS A 234 16.06 8.07 -8.78
N TRP A 235 15.43 6.90 -8.85
CA TRP A 235 14.07 6.73 -9.36
C TRP A 235 12.97 7.14 -8.34
N ARG A 236 13.29 7.31 -7.05
CA ARG A 236 12.31 7.60 -5.99
C ARG A 236 11.50 8.85 -6.26
N LYS A 237 12.13 9.89 -6.82
CA LYS A 237 11.39 11.11 -7.21
C LYS A 237 10.33 10.81 -8.26
N ALA A 238 10.66 10.01 -9.27
CA ALA A 238 9.72 9.61 -10.31
C ALA A 238 8.63 8.66 -9.79
N ALA A 239 8.96 7.75 -8.87
CA ALA A 239 7.97 6.90 -8.21
C ALA A 239 7.02 7.69 -7.30
N ASN A 240 7.52 8.66 -6.53
CA ASN A 240 6.68 9.55 -5.74
C ASN A 240 5.72 10.36 -6.64
N GLN A 241 6.23 10.90 -7.77
CA GLN A 241 5.40 11.59 -8.76
C GLN A 241 4.35 10.67 -9.37
N THR A 242 4.71 9.41 -9.64
CA THR A 242 3.76 8.40 -10.13
C THR A 242 2.66 8.15 -9.12
N GLN A 243 3.01 7.87 -7.86
CA GLN A 243 2.06 7.69 -6.76
C GLN A 243 1.10 8.87 -6.63
N GLN A 244 1.63 10.09 -6.58
CA GLN A 244 0.82 11.30 -6.49
C GLN A 244 -0.18 11.38 -7.66
N ARG A 245 0.31 11.25 -8.90
CA ARG A 245 -0.53 11.35 -10.10
C ARG A 245 -1.57 10.25 -10.23
N VAL A 246 -1.30 9.05 -9.68
CA VAL A 246 -2.28 7.98 -9.59
C VAL A 246 -3.35 8.34 -8.58
N MET A 247 -2.98 8.78 -7.38
CA MET A 247 -3.94 9.20 -6.35
C MET A 247 -4.82 10.37 -6.81
N GLU A 248 -4.28 11.33 -7.56
CA GLU A 248 -5.03 12.43 -8.18
C GLU A 248 -6.10 11.95 -9.18
N ARG A 249 -6.00 10.70 -9.66
CA ARG A 249 -6.90 10.07 -10.65
C ARG A 249 -7.76 8.94 -10.06
N VAL A 250 -7.75 8.79 -8.74
CA VAL A 250 -8.69 7.93 -8.02
C VAL A 250 -9.95 8.75 -7.72
N SER A 251 -11.09 8.17 -8.05
CA SER A 251 -12.41 8.74 -7.76
C SER A 251 -13.28 7.70 -7.11
N LEU A 252 -14.00 8.10 -6.07
CA LEU A 252 -15.03 7.30 -5.41
C LEU A 252 -16.30 8.15 -5.36
N THR A 253 -17.36 7.68 -6.03
CA THR A 253 -18.65 8.37 -6.06
C THR A 253 -19.74 7.41 -5.63
N ASP A 254 -20.94 7.92 -5.36
CA ASP A 254 -22.11 7.04 -5.24
C ASP A 254 -22.34 6.29 -6.56
N TYR A 255 -22.70 5.02 -6.43
CA TYR A 255 -23.11 4.19 -7.54
C TYR A 255 -24.62 4.29 -7.67
N VAL A 256 -25.07 4.76 -8.83
CA VAL A 256 -26.48 4.74 -9.23
C VAL A 256 -26.57 3.71 -10.32
N ASP A 257 -27.40 2.68 -10.12
CA ASP A 257 -27.74 1.76 -11.21
C ASP A 257 -28.39 2.59 -12.32
N GLU A 258 -27.72 2.70 -13.46
CA GLU A 258 -28.38 3.22 -14.65
C GLU A 258 -29.55 2.26 -14.95
N PRO A 259 -30.80 2.75 -15.01
CA PRO A 259 -31.89 1.89 -15.44
C PRO A 259 -31.52 1.31 -16.80
N PRO A 260 -31.85 0.04 -17.09
CA PRO A 260 -31.67 -0.49 -18.44
C PRO A 260 -32.26 0.53 -19.40
N GLN A 261 -31.48 0.94 -20.40
CA GLN A 261 -32.01 1.70 -21.53
C GLN A 261 -33.12 0.85 -22.13
N ASN A 262 -34.35 1.08 -21.68
CA ASN A 262 -35.50 0.35 -22.17
C ASN A 262 -35.58 0.62 -23.67
N LEU A 263 -35.75 -0.48 -24.40
CA LEU A 263 -36.57 -0.59 -25.59
C LEU A 263 -37.70 0.47 -25.58
N LEU A 264 -37.40 1.65 -26.10
CA LEU A 264 -38.34 2.68 -26.52
C LEU A 264 -37.94 3.12 -27.94
N GLU A 265 -37.73 2.12 -28.79
CA GLU A 265 -37.90 2.23 -30.23
C GLU A 265 -38.81 1.06 -30.66
N SER A 266 -40.08 1.18 -30.35
CA SER A 266 -41.12 0.46 -31.07
C SER A 266 -42.33 1.38 -31.26
N ASN A 267 -42.20 2.19 -32.31
CA ASN A 267 -43.20 2.54 -33.31
C ASN A 267 -44.46 3.32 -32.86
N VAL A 268 -44.45 4.60 -33.23
CA VAL A 268 -45.60 5.34 -33.75
C VAL A 268 -46.00 4.75 -35.11
#